data_AF-A0A5J4P497-F1
#
_entry.id   AF-A0A5J4P497-F1
#
_cell.length_a   1.000
_cell.length_b   1.000
_cell.length_c   1.000
_cell.angle_alpha   90.00
_cell.angle_beta   90.00
_cell.angle_gamma   90.00
#
_symmetry.space_group_name_H-M   'P 1'
#
loop_
_entity.id
_entity.type
_entity.pdbx_description
1 polymer ?
#
loop_
_entity_poly.entity_id
_entity_poly.type
_entity_poly.pdbx_seq_one_letter_code
_entity_poly.pdbx_strand_id
1 'polypeptide(L)'
;MCLDSAGRFQDPRGACSCLTENVKLACCREVKSENLRDNTRFVELSQNLTSLDTVEECACRWMQQISLEVRELHLVRKESNTDGPNTEVKFWKRRMTRLNFLIDQLKLQEVINVKTILKLAQSKTLSAFLDLENKVLTACKEAKENVKFLQIVEKYCSPLYRCNIVSLTGNTQYFFPS
;
A
#
# COMPACT_ATOMS: atom_id res chain seq x y z
N MET A 1 0.40 0.78 -20.01
CA MET A 1 0.45 -0.71 -20.01
C MET A 1 -0.78 -1.19 -20.74
N CYS A 2 -0.63 -1.97 -21.80
CA CYS A 2 -1.78 -2.53 -22.49
C CYS A 2 -2.30 -3.72 -21.68
N LEU A 3 -3.57 -3.66 -21.28
CA LEU A 3 -4.30 -4.81 -20.72
C LEU A 3 -4.31 -5.93 -21.78
N ASP A 4 -4.07 -7.18 -21.39
CA ASP A 4 -4.28 -8.30 -22.32
C ASP A 4 -5.80 -8.48 -22.60
N SER A 5 -6.12 -9.26 -23.62
CA SER A 5 -7.49 -9.56 -24.05
C SER A 5 -8.34 -10.25 -22.96
N ALA A 6 -7.73 -10.66 -21.84
CA ALA A 6 -8.35 -11.33 -20.71
C ALA A 6 -8.37 -10.46 -19.44
N GLY A 7 -7.97 -9.18 -19.52
CA GLY A 7 -7.98 -8.24 -18.39
C GLY A 7 -6.93 -8.55 -17.32
N ARG A 8 -5.88 -9.31 -17.64
CA ARG A 8 -4.78 -9.65 -16.71
C ARG A 8 -3.56 -8.78 -17.00
N PHE A 9 -2.84 -8.44 -15.93
CA PHE A 9 -1.62 -7.64 -16.00
C PHE A 9 -0.41 -8.52 -16.32
N GLN A 10 0.34 -8.17 -17.36
CA GLN A 10 1.64 -8.77 -17.68
C GLN A 10 2.78 -7.90 -17.13
N ASP A 11 3.70 -8.52 -16.39
CA ASP A 11 4.80 -7.90 -15.66
C ASP A 11 6.04 -7.74 -16.56
N PRO A 12 6.48 -6.51 -16.89
CA PRO A 12 7.78 -6.29 -17.48
C PRO A 12 8.78 -5.90 -16.38
N ARG A 13 9.55 -6.89 -15.94
CA ARG A 13 10.92 -6.77 -15.40
C ARG A 13 11.13 -5.75 -14.27
N GLY A 14 11.08 -6.28 -13.05
CA GLY A 14 12.09 -6.13 -11.99
C GLY A 14 12.83 -4.80 -11.85
N ALA A 15 12.34 -3.95 -10.93
CA ALA A 15 13.17 -3.03 -10.16
C ALA A 15 12.51 -2.77 -8.80
N CYS A 16 13.15 -3.22 -7.72
CA CYS A 16 12.70 -2.99 -6.35
C CYS A 16 13.17 -1.60 -5.89
N SER A 17 12.23 -0.66 -5.64
CA SER A 17 12.54 0.66 -5.04
C SER A 17 11.85 0.82 -3.69
N CYS A 18 12.20 -0.04 -2.72
CA CYS A 18 11.59 -0.04 -1.39
C CYS A 18 12.37 0.84 -0.37
N LEU A 19 12.46 2.17 -0.57
CA LEU A 19 13.17 3.03 0.40
C LEU A 19 12.50 4.36 0.80
N THR A 20 11.46 4.86 0.15
CA THR A 20 10.82 6.12 0.58
C THR A 20 9.62 5.87 1.49
N GLU A 21 9.55 6.50 2.65
CA GLU A 21 8.41 6.39 3.58
C GLU A 21 7.11 6.97 3.00
N ASN A 22 7.25 7.93 2.07
CA ASN A 22 6.15 8.61 1.42
C ASN A 22 6.01 8.12 -0.03
N VAL A 23 4.85 7.52 -0.35
CA VAL A 23 4.51 7.07 -1.70
C VAL A 23 3.80 8.21 -2.42
N LYS A 24 4.52 9.00 -3.22
CA LYS A 24 3.89 10.05 -4.04
C LYS A 24 3.52 9.49 -5.41
N LEU A 25 2.28 9.74 -5.84
CA LEU A 25 1.86 9.39 -7.19
C LEU A 25 2.60 10.29 -8.20
N ALA A 26 2.92 9.72 -9.36
CA ALA A 26 3.58 10.47 -10.44
C ALA A 26 2.74 11.68 -10.89
N CYS A 27 3.37 12.75 -11.35
CA CYS A 27 2.65 13.91 -11.86
C CYS A 27 1.89 13.60 -13.18
N CYS A 28 0.64 14.04 -13.27
CA CYS A 28 -0.16 14.05 -14.51
C CYS A 28 -0.08 15.44 -15.17
N ARG A 29 0.68 15.56 -16.26
CA ARG A 29 0.97 16.89 -16.86
C ARG A 29 -0.28 17.56 -17.44
N GLU A 30 -1.23 16.79 -17.96
CA GLU A 30 -2.49 17.29 -18.56
C GLU A 30 -3.49 17.84 -17.54
N VAL A 31 -3.44 17.34 -16.30
CA VAL A 31 -4.41 17.67 -15.24
C VAL A 31 -3.84 18.71 -14.26
N LYS A 32 -2.57 19.11 -14.46
CA LYS A 32 -1.85 20.01 -13.57
C LYS A 32 -2.23 21.48 -13.65
N SER A 33 -2.91 21.92 -14.72
CA SER A 33 -3.26 23.35 -14.83
C SER A 33 -4.44 23.67 -13.93
N GLU A 34 -4.18 24.46 -12.90
CA GLU A 34 -5.17 25.14 -12.05
C GLU A 34 -6.21 25.87 -12.92
N ASN A 35 -7.31 25.19 -13.23
CA ASN A 35 -8.65 25.69 -13.60
C ASN A 35 -9.54 24.54 -14.11
N LEU A 36 -9.60 23.43 -13.37
CA LEU A 36 -10.47 22.28 -13.67
C LEU A 36 -11.80 22.40 -12.90
N ARG A 37 -12.38 23.60 -12.87
CA ARG A 37 -13.77 23.82 -12.43
C ARG A 37 -14.76 23.79 -13.58
N ASP A 38 -14.27 23.76 -14.82
CA ASP A 38 -15.10 23.79 -16.00
C ASP A 38 -15.43 22.36 -16.44
N ASN A 39 -16.67 21.94 -16.20
CA ASN A 39 -17.19 20.64 -16.65
C ASN A 39 -17.03 20.47 -18.17
N THR A 40 -17.01 21.56 -18.93
CA THR A 40 -16.82 21.57 -20.39
C THR A 40 -15.47 20.96 -20.77
N ARG A 41 -14.39 21.31 -20.06
CA ARG A 41 -13.04 20.80 -20.33
C ARG A 41 -12.91 19.31 -20.02
N PHE A 42 -13.62 18.80 -19.03
CA PHE A 42 -13.63 17.35 -18.76
C PHE A 42 -14.32 16.57 -19.88
N VAL A 43 -15.39 17.12 -20.45
CA VAL A 43 -16.09 16.52 -21.59
C VAL A 43 -15.18 16.53 -22.82
N GLU A 44 -14.52 17.65 -23.13
CA GLU A 44 -13.55 17.75 -24.24
C GLU A 44 -12.42 16.71 -24.12
N LEU A 45 -11.79 16.62 -22.94
CA LEU A 45 -10.72 15.65 -22.70
C LEU A 45 -11.20 14.20 -22.79
N SER A 46 -12.46 13.93 -22.41
CA SER A 46 -13.04 12.59 -22.49
C SER A 46 -13.39 12.15 -23.92
N GLN A 47 -13.60 13.10 -24.82
CA GLN A 47 -14.01 12.85 -26.21
C GLN A 47 -12.82 12.93 -27.19
N ASN A 48 -11.70 13.55 -26.79
CA ASN A 48 -10.48 13.59 -27.57
C ASN A 48 -9.62 12.33 -27.30
N LEU A 49 -9.39 11.51 -28.33
CA LEU A 49 -8.62 10.27 -28.23
C LEU A 49 -7.19 10.49 -27.70
N THR A 50 -6.47 11.48 -28.24
CA THR A 50 -5.07 11.75 -27.83
C THR A 50 -4.99 12.19 -26.38
N SER A 51 -5.89 13.08 -25.94
CA SER A 51 -5.96 13.50 -24.54
C SER A 51 -6.36 12.35 -23.62
N LEU A 52 -7.34 11.54 -24.02
CA LEU A 52 -7.77 10.38 -23.24
C LEU A 52 -6.63 9.36 -23.08
N ASP A 53 -5.86 9.07 -24.14
CA ASP A 53 -4.71 8.17 -24.09
C ASP A 53 -3.68 8.61 -23.05
N THR A 54 -3.38 9.92 -22.97
CA THR A 54 -2.44 10.44 -21.96
C THR A 54 -2.98 10.36 -20.53
N VAL A 55 -4.29 10.54 -20.35
CA VAL A 55 -4.96 10.38 -19.04
C VAL A 55 -4.96 8.92 -18.62
N GLU A 56 -5.24 8.00 -19.54
CA GLU A 56 -5.16 6.56 -19.30
C GLU A 56 -3.74 6.09 -19.00
N GLU A 57 -2.73 6.61 -19.71
CA GLU A 57 -1.33 6.30 -19.43
C GLU A 57 -0.92 6.77 -18.03
N CYS A 58 -1.37 7.96 -17.64
CA CYS A 58 -1.16 8.51 -16.31
C CYS A 58 -1.81 7.63 -15.24
N ALA A 59 -3.09 7.27 -15.40
CA ALA A 59 -3.79 6.36 -14.50
C ALA A 59 -3.12 4.99 -14.43
N CYS A 60 -2.67 4.43 -15.56
CA CYS A 60 -1.92 3.19 -15.61
C CYS A 60 -0.62 3.26 -14.79
N ARG A 61 0.14 4.34 -14.90
CA ARG A 61 1.38 4.54 -14.11
C ARG A 61 1.07 4.58 -12.62
N TRP A 62 0.00 5.27 -12.21
CA TRP A 62 -0.45 5.26 -10.81
C TRP A 62 -0.85 3.87 -10.35
N MET A 63 -1.60 3.13 -11.17
CA MET A 63 -2.01 1.76 -10.85
C MET A 63 -0.81 0.82 -10.70
N GLN A 64 0.29 1.02 -11.44
CA GLN A 64 1.54 0.27 -11.21
C GLN A 64 2.12 0.57 -9.83
N GLN A 65 2.26 1.86 -9.50
CA GLN A 65 2.80 2.28 -8.21
C GLN A 65 1.96 1.73 -7.05
N ILE A 66 0.64 1.88 -7.13
CA ILE A 66 -0.30 1.37 -6.13
C ILE A 66 -0.19 -0.16 -6.02
N SER A 67 -0.13 -0.87 -7.15
CA SER A 67 -0.03 -2.34 -7.14
C SER A 67 1.24 -2.82 -6.43
N LEU A 68 2.36 -2.13 -6.61
CA LEU A 68 3.62 -2.45 -5.94
C LEU A 68 3.52 -2.21 -4.43
N GLU A 69 2.91 -1.10 -4.01
CA GLU A 69 2.71 -0.79 -2.59
C GLU A 69 1.76 -1.75 -1.89
N VAL A 70 0.65 -2.10 -2.55
CA VAL A 70 -0.30 -3.09 -2.03
C VAL A 70 0.38 -4.45 -1.89
N ARG A 71 1.13 -4.87 -2.93
CA ARG A 71 1.82 -6.16 -2.95
C ARG A 71 2.92 -6.25 -1.91
N GLU A 72 3.61 -5.14 -1.62
CA GLU A 72 4.84 -5.03 -0.83
C GLU A 72 5.70 -6.29 -0.91
N LEU A 73 6.62 -6.33 -1.89
CA LEU A 73 7.45 -7.49 -2.21
C LEU A 73 7.92 -8.26 -0.95
N HIS A 74 7.19 -9.32 -0.61
CA HIS A 74 7.54 -10.26 0.46
C HIS A 74 8.90 -10.95 0.25
N LEU A 75 9.55 -10.74 -0.90
CA LEU A 75 10.83 -11.33 -1.29
C LEU A 75 12.00 -10.96 -0.37
N VAL A 76 11.86 -9.96 0.51
CA VAL A 76 12.88 -9.64 1.54
C VAL A 76 12.68 -10.44 2.84
N ARG A 77 11.50 -11.04 3.07
CA ARG A 77 11.24 -11.95 4.19
C ARG A 77 11.73 -13.36 3.86
N LYS A 78 13.05 -13.55 3.78
CA LYS A 78 13.60 -14.80 4.30
C LYS A 78 13.40 -14.69 5.81
N GLU A 79 12.48 -15.48 6.37
CA GLU A 79 12.35 -15.62 7.83
C GLU A 79 13.74 -15.89 8.39
N SER A 80 14.35 -14.87 8.98
CA SER A 80 15.62 -15.00 9.63
C SER A 80 15.33 -15.41 11.06
N ASN A 81 16.14 -16.29 11.64
CA ASN A 81 16.01 -16.69 13.05
C ASN A 81 16.18 -15.51 14.05
N THR A 82 16.37 -14.29 13.54
CA THR A 82 16.49 -13.03 14.29
C THR A 82 15.23 -12.16 14.28
N ASP A 83 14.16 -12.56 13.58
CA ASP A 83 12.90 -11.80 13.49
C ASP A 83 12.06 -11.95 14.76
N GLY A 84 12.43 -11.19 15.79
CA GLY A 84 11.70 -11.11 17.05
C GLY A 84 10.45 -10.21 16.99
N PRO A 85 9.60 -10.22 18.04
CA PRO A 85 8.33 -9.49 18.08
C PRO A 85 8.44 -7.97 17.82
N ASN A 86 9.58 -7.37 18.19
CA ASN A 86 9.86 -5.96 17.90
C ASN A 86 9.99 -5.66 16.40
N THR A 87 10.46 -6.61 15.60
CA THR A 87 10.59 -6.48 14.14
C THR A 87 9.21 -6.46 13.49
N GLU A 88 8.32 -7.36 13.92
CA GLU A 88 6.94 -7.41 13.43
C GLU A 88 6.15 -6.13 13.75
N VAL A 89 6.25 -5.61 14.99
CA VAL A 89 5.62 -4.35 15.37
C VAL A 89 6.07 -3.19 14.48
N LYS A 90 7.38 -3.07 14.22
CA LYS A 90 7.94 -2.03 13.34
C LYS A 90 7.45 -2.18 11.91
N PHE A 91 7.41 -3.41 11.39
CA PHE A 91 6.91 -3.70 10.06
C PHE A 91 5.47 -3.21 9.88
N TRP A 92 4.54 -3.65 10.74
CA TRP A 92 3.12 -3.30 10.60
C TRP A 92 2.86 -1.81 10.79
N LYS A 93 3.59 -1.14 11.69
CA LYS A 93 3.55 0.32 11.82
C LYS A 93 4.00 1.03 10.54
N ARG A 94 5.13 0.60 9.94
CA ARG A 94 5.62 1.18 8.68
C ARG A 94 4.63 0.97 7.54
N ARG A 95 4.10 -0.25 7.37
CA ARG A 95 3.10 -0.60 6.35
C ARG A 95 1.84 0.25 6.50
N MET A 96 1.33 0.38 7.73
CA MET A 96 0.17 1.23 8.02
C MET A 96 0.42 2.70 7.63
N THR A 97 1.56 3.28 7.97
CA THR A 97 1.90 4.67 7.62
C THR A 97 1.93 4.86 6.10
N ARG A 98 2.60 3.97 5.36
CA ARG A 98 2.68 4.03 3.88
C ARG A 98 1.29 3.97 3.24
N LEU A 99 0.45 3.04 3.67
CA LEU A 99 -0.90 2.86 3.12
C LEU A 99 -1.82 4.04 3.46
N ASN A 100 -1.72 4.62 4.66
CA ASN A 100 -2.45 5.85 4.99
C ASN A 100 -2.02 7.01 4.08
N PHE A 101 -0.71 7.19 3.86
CA PHE A 101 -0.22 8.22 2.94
C PHE A 101 -0.74 8.01 1.51
N LEU A 102 -0.75 6.76 1.03
CA LEU A 102 -1.30 6.42 -0.28
C LEU A 102 -2.79 6.74 -0.38
N ILE A 103 -3.57 6.44 0.66
CA ILE A 103 -4.99 6.81 0.73
C ILE A 103 -5.16 8.33 0.63
N ASP A 104 -4.28 9.12 1.25
CA ASP A 104 -4.36 10.58 1.16
C ASP A 104 -3.96 11.09 -0.23
N GLN A 105 -3.02 10.44 -0.93
CA GLN A 105 -2.74 10.73 -2.33
C GLN A 105 -3.94 10.45 -3.24
N LEU A 106 -4.68 9.35 -3.00
CA LEU A 106 -5.85 8.97 -3.79
C LEU A 106 -7.03 9.97 -3.64
N LYS A 107 -7.01 10.80 -2.60
CA LYS A 107 -7.99 11.88 -2.37
C LYS A 107 -7.59 13.21 -3.02
N LEU A 108 -6.40 13.31 -3.61
CA LEU A 108 -5.97 14.55 -4.26
C LEU A 108 -6.90 14.89 -5.43
N GLN A 109 -7.15 16.19 -5.60
CA GLN A 109 -8.06 16.69 -6.64
C GLN A 109 -7.63 16.23 -8.05
N GLU A 110 -6.34 16.13 -8.31
CA GLU A 110 -5.78 15.62 -9.56
C GLU A 110 -6.26 14.18 -9.85
N VAL A 111 -6.26 13.30 -8.84
CA VAL A 111 -6.73 11.92 -8.96
C VAL A 111 -8.24 11.86 -9.16
N ILE A 112 -8.99 12.71 -8.44
CA ILE A 112 -10.44 12.83 -8.59
C ILE A 112 -10.81 13.28 -10.02
N ASN A 113 -10.07 14.26 -10.56
CA ASN A 113 -10.29 14.77 -11.91
C ASN A 113 -10.01 13.69 -12.98
N VAL A 114 -8.89 12.96 -12.86
CA VAL A 114 -8.59 11.82 -13.76
C VAL A 114 -9.70 10.78 -13.72
N LYS A 115 -10.15 10.36 -12.53
CA LYS A 115 -11.28 9.41 -12.39
C LYS A 115 -12.56 9.93 -13.04
N THR A 116 -12.79 11.23 -12.98
CA THR A 116 -13.97 11.88 -13.59
C THR A 116 -13.89 11.84 -15.12
N ILE A 117 -12.74 12.18 -15.70
CA ILE A 117 -12.52 12.11 -17.16
C ILE A 117 -12.68 10.67 -17.67
N LEU A 118 -12.06 9.70 -16.99
CA LEU A 118 -12.20 8.28 -17.33
C LEU A 118 -13.65 7.80 -17.24
N LYS A 119 -14.41 8.31 -16.27
CA LYS A 119 -15.84 8.01 -16.11
C LYS A 119 -16.66 8.57 -17.27
N LEU A 120 -16.43 9.81 -17.65
CA LEU A 120 -17.12 10.46 -18.78
C LEU A 120 -16.82 9.74 -20.10
N ALA A 121 -15.57 9.30 -20.28
CA ALA A 121 -15.13 8.52 -21.44
C ALA A 121 -15.60 7.05 -21.43
N GLN A 122 -16.25 6.58 -20.35
CA GLN A 122 -16.61 5.17 -20.14
C GLN A 122 -15.39 4.22 -20.28
N SER A 123 -14.22 4.68 -19.86
CA SER A 123 -12.98 3.92 -19.97
C SER A 123 -12.99 2.69 -19.06
N LYS A 124 -12.56 1.55 -19.60
CA LYS A 124 -12.36 0.30 -18.84
C LYS A 124 -11.29 0.45 -17.75
N THR A 125 -10.37 1.40 -17.91
CA THR A 125 -9.31 1.71 -16.95
C THR A 125 -9.88 2.13 -15.59
N LEU A 126 -11.05 2.79 -15.56
CA LEU A 126 -11.69 3.23 -14.31
C LEU A 126 -12.05 2.05 -13.40
N SER A 127 -12.61 0.98 -13.95
CA SER A 127 -13.01 -0.20 -13.15
C SER A 127 -11.80 -0.81 -12.45
N ALA A 128 -10.72 -1.05 -13.20
CA ALA A 128 -9.49 -1.61 -12.66
C ALA A 128 -8.82 -0.67 -11.63
N PHE A 129 -8.93 0.65 -11.82
CA PHE A 129 -8.44 1.64 -10.86
C PHE A 129 -9.19 1.56 -9.53
N LEU A 130 -10.53 1.52 -9.56
CA LEU A 130 -11.38 1.44 -8.36
C LEU A 130 -11.18 0.13 -7.60
N ASP A 131 -11.00 -0.99 -8.31
CA ASP A 131 -10.64 -2.28 -7.69
C ASP A 131 -9.31 -2.18 -6.94
N LEU A 132 -8.35 -1.44 -7.49
CA LEU A 132 -7.07 -1.20 -6.84
C LEU A 132 -7.20 -0.31 -5.60
N GLU A 133 -8.00 0.77 -5.66
CA GLU A 133 -8.31 1.61 -4.49
C GLU A 133 -8.93 0.77 -3.36
N ASN A 134 -9.87 -0.12 -3.68
CA ASN A 134 -10.48 -1.02 -2.70
C ASN A 134 -9.47 -1.97 -2.05
N LYS A 135 -8.50 -2.48 -2.82
CA LYS A 135 -7.39 -3.30 -2.29
C LYS A 135 -6.52 -2.51 -1.32
N VAL A 136 -6.20 -1.25 -1.64
CA VAL A 136 -5.46 -0.36 -0.73
C VAL A 136 -6.21 -0.16 0.59
N LEU A 137 -7.52 0.12 0.53
CA LEU A 137 -8.35 0.32 1.72
C LEU A 137 -8.38 -0.94 2.59
N THR A 138 -8.53 -2.12 1.96
CA THR A 138 -8.52 -3.41 2.66
C THR A 138 -7.19 -3.68 3.33
N ALA A 139 -6.07 -3.50 2.62
CA ALA A 139 -4.73 -3.68 3.15
C ALA A 139 -4.42 -2.70 4.30
N CYS A 140 -4.93 -1.46 4.22
CA CYS A 140 -4.75 -0.47 5.28
C CYS A 140 -5.52 -0.86 6.55
N LYS A 141 -6.75 -1.37 6.38
CA LYS A 141 -7.55 -1.90 7.50
C LYS A 141 -6.83 -3.07 8.16
N GLU A 142 -6.33 -4.03 7.38
CA GLU A 142 -5.57 -5.17 7.89
C GLU A 142 -4.33 -4.72 8.67
N ALA A 143 -3.53 -3.79 8.12
CA ALA A 143 -2.36 -3.26 8.81
C ALA A 143 -2.73 -2.59 10.15
N LYS A 144 -3.84 -1.85 10.20
CA LYS A 144 -4.35 -1.23 11.44
C LYS A 144 -4.73 -2.27 12.49
N GLU A 145 -5.46 -3.32 12.09
CA GLU A 145 -5.84 -4.40 13.01
C GLU A 145 -4.62 -5.17 13.51
N ASN A 146 -3.64 -5.45 12.64
CA ASN A 146 -2.39 -6.11 13.03
C ASN A 146 -1.58 -5.27 14.03
N VAL A 147 -1.49 -3.96 13.84
CA VAL A 147 -0.85 -3.07 14.82
C VAL A 147 -1.57 -3.13 16.18
N LYS A 148 -2.91 -3.10 16.20
CA LYS A 148 -3.68 -3.22 17.45
C LYS A 148 -3.45 -4.56 18.14
N PHE A 149 -3.50 -5.66 17.39
CA PHE A 149 -3.26 -6.99 17.92
C PHE A 149 -1.87 -7.11 18.53
N LEU A 150 -0.84 -6.65 17.82
CA LEU A 150 0.53 -6.70 18.33
C LEU A 150 0.74 -5.81 19.56
N GLN A 151 0.08 -4.66 19.66
CA GLN A 151 0.09 -3.82 20.88
C GLN A 151 -0.53 -4.56 22.07
N ILE A 152 -1.60 -5.31 21.85
CA ILE A 152 -2.24 -6.14 22.87
C ILE A 152 -1.27 -7.25 23.32
N VAL A 153 -0.69 -7.99 22.37
CA VAL A 153 0.30 -9.05 22.66
C VAL A 153 1.49 -8.48 23.44
N GLU A 154 2.05 -7.35 23.01
CA GLU A 154 3.15 -6.68 23.72
C GLU A 154 2.78 -6.35 25.16
N LYS A 155 1.58 -5.83 25.40
CA LYS A 155 1.08 -5.51 26.75
C LYS A 155 1.03 -6.75 27.67
N TYR A 156 0.56 -7.88 27.17
CA TYR A 156 0.42 -9.11 27.97
C TYR A 156 1.71 -9.92 28.08
N CYS A 157 2.60 -9.84 27.09
CA CYS A 157 3.88 -10.56 27.10
C CYS A 157 5.03 -9.75 27.72
N SER A 158 4.91 -8.42 27.83
CA SER A 158 5.92 -7.56 28.48
C SER A 158 6.33 -8.02 29.89
N PRO A 159 5.42 -8.50 30.76
CA PRO A 159 5.79 -9.10 32.04
C PRO A 159 6.67 -10.34 31.90
N LEU A 160 6.44 -11.19 30.89
CA LEU A 160 7.22 -12.41 30.66
C LEU A 160 8.66 -12.08 30.25
N TYR A 161 8.88 -11.01 29.47
CA TYR A 161 10.22 -10.52 29.14
C TYR A 161 10.95 -9.88 30.33
N ARG A 162 10.20 -9.41 31.33
CA ARG A 162 10.74 -8.82 32.57
C ARG A 162 10.96 -9.88 33.66
N CYS A 163 10.31 -11.03 33.57
CA CYS A 163 10.58 -12.18 34.43
C CYS A 163 11.92 -12.80 34.03
N ASN A 164 12.96 -12.40 34.76
CA ASN A 164 14.26 -13.05 34.67
C ASN A 164 14.10 -14.51 35.18
N ILE A 165 14.17 -15.49 34.28
CA ILE A 165 14.09 -16.94 34.61
C ILE A 165 15.22 -17.37 35.58
N VAL A 166 16.20 -16.50 35.81
CA VAL A 166 17.32 -16.70 36.75
C VAL A 166 16.86 -16.86 38.22
N SER A 167 15.63 -16.52 38.59
CA SER A 167 15.09 -16.83 39.93
C SER A 167 14.51 -18.25 40.07
N LEU A 168 14.32 -19.00 38.98
CA LEU A 168 13.86 -20.40 39.03
C LEU A 168 15.03 -21.40 39.15
N THR A 169 16.26 -21.00 38.81
CA THR A 169 17.45 -21.86 38.90
C THR A 169 18.14 -21.82 40.26
N GLY A 170 17.67 -20.99 41.20
CA GLY A 170 18.26 -20.85 42.54
C GLY A 170 17.88 -21.93 43.55
N ASN A 171 16.98 -22.87 43.21
CA ASN A 171 16.49 -23.90 44.15
C ASN A 171 16.55 -25.34 43.60
N THR A 172 17.47 -25.62 42.67
CA THR A 172 17.73 -27.00 42.19
C THR A 172 18.51 -27.85 43.19
N GLN A 173 18.93 -27.31 44.34
CA GLN A 173 19.65 -28.06 45.37
C GLN A 173 18.78 -29.09 46.13
N TYR A 174 17.46 -29.11 45.92
CA TYR A 174 16.56 -30.05 46.61
C TYR A 174 16.02 -31.20 45.75
N PHE A 175 16.35 -31.28 44.45
CA PHE A 175 15.67 -32.22 43.54
C PHE A 175 16.45 -33.46 43.11
N PHE A 176 17.72 -33.63 43.52
CA PHE A 176 18.47 -34.86 43.26
C PHE A 176 19.26 -35.30 44.49
N PRO A 177 18.68 -36.16 45.36
CA PRO A 177 19.47 -36.92 46.32
C PRO A 177 20.30 -37.97 45.57
N SER A 178 21.54 -38.14 46.02
CA SER A 178 22.59 -39.00 45.45
C SER A 178 22.22 -40.48 45.43
#